data_AF-A0A5P5ZG72-F1
#
_entry.id   AF-A0A5P5ZG72-F1
#
_cell.length_a   1.000
_cell.length_b   1.000
_cell.length_c   1.000
_cell.angle_alpha   90.00
_cell.angle_beta   90.00
_cell.angle_gamma   90.00
#
_symmetry.space_group_name_H-M   'P 1'
#
loop_
_entity.id
_entity.type
_entity.pdbx_description
1 polymer ?
#
loop_
_entity_poly.entity_id
_entity_poly.type
_entity_poly.pdbx_seq_one_letter_code
_entity_poly.pdbx_strand_id
1 'polypeptide(L)'
;MKTKNIFFINKFKKQYRKVKKNFDWNSIFTGTVPFDNKKRSPWDYIIYCLFNSIKIPNYFYPHHLTLTNKFLKQLQKRFGPNTKFQIIELHFDGHSGDHLLIYAENDENIFLIAIGSHSDLF
;
A
#
# COMPACT_ATOMS: atom_id res chain seq x y z
N MET A 1 18.40 9.24 -6.24
CA MET A 1 17.13 8.96 -5.54
C MET A 1 17.35 7.84 -4.55
N LYS A 2 16.87 7.96 -3.30
CA LYS A 2 16.99 6.90 -2.29
C LYS A 2 15.84 5.91 -2.49
N THR A 3 16.18 4.64 -2.73
CA THR A 3 15.21 3.55 -2.82
C THR A 3 14.85 3.05 -1.42
N LYS A 4 13.60 2.62 -1.23
CA LYS A 4 13.14 2.01 0.04
C LYS A 4 13.04 0.50 -0.08
N ASN A 5 13.26 -0.19 1.04
CA ASN A 5 13.02 -1.62 1.14
C ASN A 5 11.51 -1.89 1.30
N ILE A 6 10.95 -2.82 0.52
CA ILE A 6 9.54 -3.21 0.62
C ILE A 6 9.42 -4.57 1.31
N PHE A 7 8.67 -4.61 2.41
CA PHE A 7 8.37 -5.82 3.16
C PHE A 7 6.90 -6.17 3.08
N PHE A 8 6.63 -7.47 2.93
CA PHE A 8 5.28 -8.02 2.95
C PHE A 8 5.04 -8.75 4.26
N ILE A 9 4.04 -8.32 5.05
CA ILE A 9 3.67 -9.06 6.25
C ILE A 9 2.88 -10.32 5.89
N ASN A 10 2.87 -11.32 6.77
CA ASN A 10 2.22 -12.61 6.45
C ASN A 10 0.71 -12.49 6.18
N LYS A 11 0.01 -11.58 6.88
CA LYS A 11 -1.40 -11.26 6.61
C LYS A 11 -1.57 -10.73 5.18
N PHE A 12 -0.78 -9.71 4.83
CA PHE A 12 -0.75 -9.14 3.49
C PHE A 12 -0.54 -10.21 2.41
N LYS A 13 0.46 -11.09 2.56
CA LYS A 13 0.74 -12.14 1.56
C LYS A 13 -0.47 -13.04 1.29
N LYS A 14 -1.27 -13.35 2.31
CA LYS A 14 -2.50 -14.14 2.15
C LYS A 14 -3.58 -13.35 1.41
N GLN A 15 -3.81 -12.11 1.82
CA GLN A 15 -4.77 -11.21 1.18
C GLN A 15 -4.40 -10.96 -0.29
N TYR A 16 -3.14 -10.66 -0.58
CA TYR A 16 -2.61 -10.45 -1.92
C TYR A 16 -2.92 -11.63 -2.86
N ARG A 17 -2.74 -12.87 -2.38
CA ARG A 17 -3.08 -14.07 -3.15
C ARG A 17 -4.58 -14.21 -3.41
N LYS A 18 -5.43 -13.78 -2.47
CA LYS A 18 -6.89 -13.77 -2.62
C LYS A 18 -7.29 -12.76 -3.70
N VAL A 19 -6.84 -11.51 -3.57
CA VAL A 19 -7.22 -10.43 -4.49
C VAL A 19 -6.67 -10.65 -5.90
N LYS A 20 -5.47 -11.23 -6.07
CA LYS A 20 -4.92 -11.58 -7.39
C LYS A 20 -5.76 -12.59 -8.16
N LYS A 21 -6.61 -13.36 -7.49
CA LYS A 21 -7.53 -14.34 -8.10
C LYS A 21 -8.95 -13.81 -8.23
N ASN A 22 -9.24 -12.64 -7.65
CA ASN A 22 -10.56 -12.02 -7.74
C ASN A 22 -10.68 -11.25 -9.05
N PHE A 23 -11.72 -11.53 -9.83
CA PHE A 23 -11.97 -10.86 -11.11
C PHE A 23 -12.18 -9.35 -10.94
N ASP A 24 -12.80 -8.92 -9.84
CA ASP A 24 -13.07 -7.51 -9.57
C ASP A 24 -11.78 -6.68 -9.44
N TRP A 25 -10.69 -7.33 -9.04
CA TRP A 25 -9.37 -6.70 -8.88
C TRP A 25 -8.54 -6.69 -10.17
N ASN A 26 -9.03 -7.26 -11.28
CA ASN A 26 -8.23 -7.42 -12.49
C ASN A 26 -7.70 -6.08 -13.00
N SER A 27 -8.54 -5.05 -13.03
CA SER A 27 -8.16 -3.70 -13.49
C SER A 27 -6.98 -3.12 -12.70
N ILE A 28 -6.84 -3.47 -11.42
CA ILE A 28 -5.74 -3.02 -10.55
C ILE A 28 -4.40 -3.62 -10.98
N PHE A 29 -4.43 -4.83 -11.54
CA PHE A 29 -3.23 -5.60 -11.87
C PHE A 29 -2.89 -5.63 -13.35
N THR A 30 -3.86 -5.40 -14.23
CA THR A 30 -3.69 -5.49 -15.69
C THR A 30 -4.13 -4.24 -16.43
N GLY A 31 -4.90 -3.37 -15.77
CA GLY A 31 -5.30 -2.09 -16.35
C GLY A 31 -4.14 -1.10 -16.42
N THR A 32 -4.46 0.16 -16.66
CA THR A 32 -3.47 1.24 -16.76
C THR A 32 -3.96 2.48 -16.06
N VAL A 33 -3.07 3.17 -15.34
CA VAL A 33 -3.41 4.49 -14.80
C VAL A 33 -3.47 5.54 -15.91
N PRO A 34 -4.37 6.54 -15.84
CA PRO A 34 -4.62 7.45 -16.96
C PRO A 34 -3.53 8.52 -17.17
N PHE A 35 -2.57 8.63 -16.25
CA PHE A 35 -1.53 9.67 -16.25
C PHE A 35 -0.10 9.13 -16.37
N ASP A 36 0.09 7.81 -16.48
CA ASP A 36 1.43 7.23 -16.64
C ASP A 36 1.70 6.90 -18.11
N ASN A 37 2.65 7.62 -18.70
CA ASN A 37 3.11 7.39 -20.07
C ASN A 37 3.69 5.98 -20.28
N LYS A 38 4.13 5.31 -19.21
CA LYS A 38 4.64 3.93 -19.25
C LYS A 38 3.54 2.88 -19.16
N LYS A 39 2.26 3.28 -19.12
CA LYS A 39 1.08 2.39 -19.11
C LYS A 39 1.16 1.32 -18.01
N ARG A 40 1.66 1.67 -16.83
CA ARG A 40 1.67 0.73 -15.69
C ARG A 40 0.26 0.52 -15.14
N SER A 41 0.03 -0.67 -14.61
CA SER A 41 -1.15 -0.96 -13.80
C SER A 41 -1.16 -0.10 -12.53
N PRO A 42 -2.34 0.15 -11.93
CA PRO A 42 -2.44 0.80 -10.61
C PRO A 42 -1.50 0.17 -9.57
N TRP A 43 -1.43 -1.17 -9.52
CA TRP A 43 -0.50 -1.89 -8.66
C TRP A 43 0.95 -1.57 -8.96
N ASP A 44 1.40 -1.74 -10.21
CA ASP A 44 2.80 -1.54 -10.58
C ASP A 44 3.24 -0.08 -10.42
N TYR A 45 2.33 0.86 -10.67
CA TYR A 45 2.56 2.28 -10.46
C TYR A 45 2.80 2.60 -8.99
N ILE A 46 1.94 2.10 -8.08
CA ILE A 46 2.12 2.31 -6.64
C ILE A 46 3.41 1.66 -6.13
N ILE A 47 3.70 0.43 -6.52
CA ILE A 47 4.96 -0.23 -6.12
C ILE A 47 6.17 0.55 -6.62
N TYR A 48 6.12 1.07 -7.85
CA TYR A 48 7.16 1.94 -8.39
C TYR A 48 7.32 3.22 -7.54
N CYS A 49 6.21 3.88 -7.18
CA CYS A 49 6.26 5.07 -6.33
C CYS A 49 6.87 4.79 -4.95
N LEU A 50 6.40 3.74 -4.28
CA LEU A 50 6.86 3.32 -2.95
C LEU A 50 8.35 2.97 -2.96
N PHE A 51 8.80 2.20 -3.95
CA PHE A 51 10.21 1.79 -4.06
C PHE A 51 11.14 2.99 -4.31
N ASN A 52 10.70 3.95 -5.13
CA ASN A 52 11.52 5.09 -5.56
C ASN A 52 11.35 6.34 -4.69
N SER A 53 10.58 6.27 -3.60
CA SER A 53 10.22 7.44 -2.78
C SER A 53 9.59 8.58 -3.59
N ILE A 54 8.78 8.23 -4.59
CA ILE A 54 8.04 9.21 -5.41
C ILE A 54 6.70 9.49 -4.74
N LYS A 55 6.32 10.77 -4.68
CA LYS A 55 5.02 11.19 -4.15
C LYS A 55 3.88 10.47 -4.88
N ILE A 56 3.00 9.83 -4.10
CA ILE A 56 1.81 9.16 -4.63
C ILE A 56 0.82 10.24 -5.11
N PRO A 57 0.31 10.15 -6.36
CA PRO A 57 -0.69 11.07 -6.87
C PRO A 57 -2.00 11.07 -6.08
N ASN A 58 -2.67 12.23 -6.01
CA ASN A 58 -3.98 12.38 -5.37
C ASN A 58 -5.07 11.47 -5.97
N TYR A 59 -4.88 10.98 -7.21
CA TYR A 59 -5.74 9.97 -7.81
C TYR A 59 -5.96 8.77 -6.89
N PHE A 60 -4.93 8.32 -6.17
CA PHE A 60 -5.01 7.17 -5.27
C PHE A 60 -5.56 7.50 -3.88
N TYR A 61 -6.02 8.74 -3.69
CA TYR A 61 -6.60 9.25 -2.45
C TYR A 61 -5.82 8.84 -1.18
N PRO A 62 -4.52 9.22 -1.07
CA PRO A 62 -3.72 8.83 0.08
C PRO A 62 -4.27 9.43 1.38
N HIS A 63 -4.63 8.56 2.31
CA HIS A 63 -5.21 8.95 3.59
C HIS A 63 -4.37 8.42 4.76
N HIS A 64 -4.03 9.30 5.70
CA HIS A 64 -3.29 8.90 6.89
C HIS A 64 -4.21 8.22 7.90
N LEU A 65 -3.86 7.00 8.29
CA LEU A 65 -4.57 6.27 9.33
C LEU A 65 -3.87 6.41 10.68
N THR A 66 -4.67 6.48 11.75
CA THR A 66 -4.15 6.38 13.11
C THR A 66 -3.71 4.95 13.38
N LEU A 67 -2.45 4.77 13.78
CA LEU A 67 -1.92 3.45 14.12
C LEU A 67 -2.68 2.85 15.30
N THR A 68 -3.12 1.59 15.17
CA THR A 68 -3.48 0.82 16.36
C THR A 68 -2.24 0.60 17.22
N ASN A 69 -2.37 0.82 18.54
CA ASN A 69 -1.27 0.68 19.50
C ASN A 69 -0.55 -0.67 19.43
N LYS A 70 -1.24 -1.75 19.04
CA LYS A 70 -0.68 -3.11 18.95
C LYS A 70 0.29 -3.26 17.77
N PHE A 71 -0.05 -2.75 16.59
CA PHE A 71 0.78 -2.88 15.40
C PHE A 71 2.03 -1.99 15.49
N LEU A 72 1.87 -0.76 15.99
CA LEU A 72 2.97 0.15 16.32
C LEU A 72 4.04 -0.53 17.17
N LYS A 73 3.61 -1.16 18.28
CA LYS A 73 4.51 -1.86 19.20
C LYS A 73 5.26 -3.02 18.52
N GLN A 74 4.64 -3.73 17.57
CA GLN A 74 5.32 -4.80 16.84
C GLN A 74 6.41 -4.26 15.90
N LEU A 75 6.12 -3.18 15.17
CA LEU A 75 7.11 -2.53 14.32
C LEU A 75 8.26 -1.95 15.16
N GLN A 76 7.95 -1.25 16.25
CA GLN A 76 8.94 -0.68 17.17
C GLN A 76 9.83 -1.75 17.82
N LYS A 77 9.30 -2.94 18.15
CA LYS A 77 10.13 -4.05 18.63
C LYS A 77 11.17 -4.51 17.61
N ARG A 78 10.87 -4.40 16.32
CA ARG A 78 11.74 -4.88 15.23
C ARG A 78 12.75 -3.82 14.77
N PHE A 79 12.35 -2.55 14.75
CA PHE A 79 13.14 -1.46 14.19
C PHE A 79 13.60 -0.42 15.20
N GLY A 80 13.31 -0.64 16.49
CA GLY A 80 13.68 0.25 17.58
C GLY A 80 12.48 1.04 18.14
N PRO A 81 12.48 1.30 19.46
CA PRO A 81 11.35 1.91 20.18
C PRO A 81 11.03 3.34 19.72
N ASN A 82 12.02 4.07 19.21
CA ASN A 82 11.88 5.47 18.79
C ASN A 82 11.58 5.65 17.30
N THR A 83 11.46 4.54 16.55
CA THR A 83 11.19 4.61 15.12
C THR A 83 9.76 5.07 14.88
N LYS A 84 9.63 6.18 14.16
CA LYS A 84 8.33 6.73 13.75
C LYS A 84 7.89 6.05 12.46
N PHE A 85 6.62 5.68 12.43
CA PHE A 85 5.97 5.13 11.26
C PHE A 85 4.75 5.97 10.93
N GLN A 86 4.49 6.17 9.65
CA GLN A 86 3.21 6.65 9.14
C GLN A 86 2.43 5.45 8.60
N ILE A 87 1.13 5.36 8.85
CA ILE A 87 0.26 4.46 8.09
C ILE A 87 -0.50 5.27 7.07
N ILE A 88 -0.52 4.75 5.85
CA ILE A 88 -1.22 5.34 4.74
C ILE A 88 -2.12 4.26 4.13
N GLU A 89 -3.36 4.64 3.89
CA GLU A 89 -4.31 3.94 3.05
C GLU A 89 -4.37 4.59 1.68
N LEU A 90 -4.50 3.77 0.64
CA LEU A 90 -4.70 4.19 -0.75
C LEU A 90 -5.90 3.46 -1.33
N HIS A 91 -6.57 4.11 -2.29
CA HIS A 91 -7.55 3.50 -3.17
C HIS A 91 -6.94 3.33 -4.57
N PHE A 92 -6.84 2.10 -5.08
CA PHE A 92 -6.25 1.84 -6.40
C PHE A 92 -7.10 2.38 -7.57
N ASP A 93 -8.40 2.47 -7.37
CA ASP A 93 -9.44 2.77 -8.35
C ASP A 93 -10.11 4.14 -8.12
N GLY A 94 -9.45 5.04 -7.40
CA GLY A 94 -9.92 6.41 -7.16
C GLY A 94 -10.65 6.59 -5.82
N HIS A 95 -11.02 7.83 -5.49
CA HIS A 95 -11.56 8.19 -4.17
C HIS A 95 -12.79 7.37 -3.72
N SER A 96 -13.68 7.02 -4.66
CA SER A 96 -14.86 6.19 -4.40
C SER A 96 -14.63 4.69 -4.61
N GLY A 97 -13.37 4.31 -4.83
CA GLY A 97 -12.96 2.95 -5.15
C GLY A 97 -12.95 2.03 -3.94
N ASP A 98 -13.15 0.74 -4.18
CA ASP A 98 -13.21 -0.29 -3.15
C ASP A 98 -11.95 -1.18 -3.16
N HIS A 99 -10.88 -0.78 -3.83
CA HIS A 99 -9.64 -1.57 -3.91
C HIS A 99 -8.54 -0.92 -3.08
N LEU A 100 -8.40 -1.33 -1.83
CA LEU A 100 -7.56 -0.63 -0.87
C LEU A 100 -6.18 -1.27 -0.67
N LEU A 101 -5.16 -0.42 -0.47
CA LEU A 101 -3.85 -0.81 0.06
C LEU A 101 -3.57 -0.03 1.34
N ILE A 102 -3.26 -0.74 2.42
CA ILE A 102 -2.74 -0.15 3.66
C ILE A 102 -1.27 -0.51 3.81
N TYR A 103 -0.41 0.50 3.97
CA TYR A 103 1.01 0.31 4.23
C TYR A 103 1.49 1.21 5.37
N ALA A 104 2.55 0.77 6.05
CA ALA A 104 3.33 1.64 6.94
C ALA A 104 4.63 2.03 6.26
N GLU A 105 5.12 3.22 6.55
CA GLU A 105 6.44 3.66 6.10
C GLU A 105 7.25 4.37 7.16
N ASN A 106 8.56 4.27 7.02
CA ASN A 106 9.55 5.17 7.60
C ASN A 106 10.53 5.64 6.50
N ASP A 107 11.63 6.28 6.89
CA ASP A 107 12.59 6.86 5.97
C ASP A 107 13.26 5.85 5.02
N GLU A 108 13.27 4.56 5.39
CA GLU A 108 14.02 3.52 4.68
C GLU A 108 13.18 2.34 4.22
N ASN A 109 12.03 2.14 4.84
CA ASN A 109 11.27 0.91 4.73
C ASN A 109 9.79 1.17 4.52
N ILE A 110 9.19 0.36 3.66
CA ILE A 110 7.76 0.24 3.42
C ILE A 110 7.31 -1.14 3.89
N PHE A 111 6.20 -1.19 4.62
CA PHE A 111 5.57 -2.43 5.07
C PHE A 111 4.17 -2.49 4.48
N LEU A 112 3.92 -3.40 3.55
CA LEU A 112 2.57 -3.63 3.07
C LEU A 112 1.81 -4.43 4.14
N ILE A 113 0.78 -3.80 4.72
CA ILE A 113 0.05 -4.28 5.90
C ILE A 113 -1.16 -5.09 5.46
N ALA A 114 -1.99 -4.49 4.61
CA ALA A 114 -3.23 -5.11 4.17
C ALA A 114 -3.61 -4.67 2.75
N ILE A 115 -4.36 -5.52 2.07
CA ILE A 115 -4.96 -5.26 0.76
C ILE A 115 -6.31 -5.97 0.73
N GLY A 116 -7.33 -5.32 0.19
CA GLY A 116 -8.71 -5.85 0.22
C GLY A 116 -9.74 -4.76 -0.03
N SER A 117 -11.01 -5.17 -0.06
CA SER A 117 -12.13 -4.23 -0.06
C SER A 117 -12.23 -3.47 1.25
N HIS A 118 -13.01 -2.40 1.28
CA HIS A 118 -13.31 -1.71 2.53
C HIS A 118 -13.89 -2.69 3.56
N SER A 119 -14.83 -3.56 3.13
CA SER A 119 -15.41 -4.61 3.97
C SER A 119 -14.45 -5.73 4.40
N ASP A 120 -13.38 -5.98 3.64
CA ASP A 120 -12.35 -6.97 4.04
C ASP A 120 -11.43 -6.40 5.14
N LEU A 121 -11.34 -5.07 5.25
CA LEU A 121 -10.32 -4.37 6.03
C LEU A 121 -10.86 -3.69 7.30
N PHE A 122 -12.13 -3.28 7.30
CA PHE A 122 -12.81 -2.59 8.40
C PHE A 122 -14.15 -3.25 8.73
#